data_AF-A0A4Q4ZDN2-F1
#
_entry.id   AF-A0A4Q4ZDN2-F1
#
_cell.length_a   1.000
_cell.length_b   1.000
_cell.length_c   1.000
_cell.angle_alpha   90.00
_cell.angle_beta   90.00
_cell.angle_gamma   90.00
#
_symmetry.space_group_name_H-M   'P 1'
#
loop_
_entity.id
_entity.type
_entity.pdbx_description
1 polymer ?
#
loop_
_entity_poly.entity_id
_entity_poly.type
_entity_poly.pdbx_seq_one_letter_code
_entity_poly.pdbx_strand_id
1 'polypeptide(L)'
;MGFFATLTGYAAPMFLIMSPIVTYTDQAMSMYRVKSSAGFSLDIPLIMLVASICRVFYFPGARYDTALLIQSFCNILVQLVLLKVALDYRPSSSSKGGDAAIPFAGAQDGLSGVRRPYNFWQWRSPKPYWHFLLYLSVVLTVFELILSPRSDAAPPAAGSQRAFAIL
;
A
#
# COMPACT_ATOMS: atom_id res chain seq x y z
N MET A 1 15.14 31.59 16.33
CA MET A 1 14.27 30.40 16.21
C MET A 1 14.38 29.69 14.83
N GLY A 2 15.46 29.87 14.05
CA GLY A 2 15.44 29.55 12.61
C GLY A 2 16.08 28.22 12.17
N PHE A 3 17.25 27.86 12.71
CA PHE A 3 17.99 26.69 12.18
C PHE A 3 17.31 25.35 12.45
N PHE A 4 16.87 25.12 13.70
CA PHE A 4 16.21 23.86 14.08
C PHE A 4 14.87 23.68 13.37
N ALA A 5 14.10 24.74 13.13
CA ALA A 5 12.85 24.68 12.39
C ALA A 5 13.08 24.32 10.91
N THR A 6 14.06 24.95 10.26
CA THR A 6 14.41 24.63 8.87
C THR A 6 14.96 23.21 8.73
N LEU A 7 15.84 22.78 9.64
CA LEU A 7 16.34 21.40 9.66
C LEU A 7 15.20 20.39 9.84
N THR A 8 14.29 20.66 10.78
CA THR A 8 13.12 19.79 11.02
C THR A 8 12.19 19.75 9.82
N GLY A 9 11.99 20.87 9.12
CA GLY A 9 11.16 20.96 7.92
C GLY A 9 11.64 20.07 6.76
N TYR A 10 12.95 19.84 6.64
CA TYR A 10 13.50 18.92 5.63
C TYR A 10 13.74 17.50 6.16
N ALA A 11 14.17 17.36 7.42
CA ALA A 11 14.47 16.06 8.02
C ALA A 11 13.21 15.22 8.27
N ALA A 12 12.11 15.84 8.69
CA ALA A 12 10.87 15.14 8.97
C ALA A 12 10.29 14.41 7.74
N PRO A 13 10.08 15.04 6.57
CA PRO A 13 9.56 14.35 5.39
C PRO A 13 10.51 13.27 4.87
N MET A 14 11.82 13.52 4.92
CA MET A 14 12.84 12.51 4.56
C MET A 14 12.77 11.29 5.48
N PHE A 15 12.62 11.49 6.78
CA PHE A 15 12.50 10.41 7.75
C PHE A 15 11.22 9.59 7.52
N LEU A 16 10.09 10.26 7.25
CA LEU A 16 8.82 9.60 6.95
C LEU A 16 8.91 8.71 5.70
N ILE A 17 9.55 9.20 4.64
CA ILE A 17 9.73 8.44 3.39
C ILE A 17 10.71 7.26 3.59
N MET A 18 11.82 7.49 4.30
CA MET A 18 12.87 6.49 4.47
C MET A 18 12.52 5.38 5.45
N SER A 19 11.69 5.67 6.47
CA SER A 19 11.30 4.72 7.53
C SER A 19 10.81 3.36 6.98
N PRO A 20 9.79 3.29 6.11
CA PRO A 20 9.35 2.02 5.55
C PRO A 20 10.41 1.39 4.65
N ILE A 21 11.14 2.19 3.87
CA ILE A 21 12.11 1.68 2.91
C ILE A 21 13.20 0.89 3.64
N VAL A 22 13.83 1.50 4.64
CA VAL A 22 14.93 0.86 5.39
C VAL A 22 14.42 -0.39 6.10
N THR A 23 13.31 -0.26 6.84
CA THR A 23 12.78 -1.34 7.68
C THR A 23 12.34 -2.57 6.90
N TYR A 24 11.65 -2.38 5.77
CA TYR A 24 11.16 -3.50 4.96
C TYR A 24 12.24 -4.04 4.01
N THR A 25 13.20 -3.21 3.58
CA THR A 25 14.37 -3.71 2.83
C THR A 25 15.22 -4.61 3.70
N ASP A 26 15.46 -4.24 4.96
CA ASP A 26 16.20 -5.10 5.90
C ASP A 26 15.50 -6.44 6.11
N GLN A 27 14.17 -6.43 6.28
CA GLN A 27 13.36 -7.65 6.34
C GLN A 27 13.45 -8.50 5.06
N ALA A 28 13.42 -7.87 3.87
CA ALA A 28 13.58 -8.58 2.61
C ALA A 28 14.97 -9.21 2.49
N MET A 29 16.01 -8.46 2.90
CA MET A 29 17.39 -8.92 2.88
C MET A 29 17.63 -10.06 3.86
N SER A 30 17.01 -10.03 5.05
CA SER A 30 17.12 -11.12 6.01
C SER A 30 16.55 -12.42 5.44
N MET A 31 15.36 -12.37 4.85
CA MET A 31 14.76 -13.54 4.17
C MET A 31 15.59 -14.01 2.97
N TYR A 32 16.13 -13.06 2.19
CA TYR A 32 16.99 -13.39 1.05
C TYR A 32 18.29 -14.08 1.45
N ARG A 33 18.89 -13.68 2.58
CA ARG A 33 20.12 -14.30 3.12
C ARG A 33 19.84 -15.67 3.72
N VAL A 34 18.78 -15.81 4.49
CA VAL A 34 18.39 -17.05 5.17
C VAL A 34 17.79 -18.07 4.18
N LYS A 35 17.36 -17.62 2.99
CA LYS A 35 16.69 -18.45 1.97
C LYS A 35 15.42 -19.13 2.50
N SER A 36 14.78 -18.51 3.48
CA SER A 36 13.56 -18.98 4.09
C SER A 36 12.73 -17.80 4.58
N SER A 37 11.43 -17.86 4.32
CA SER A 37 10.41 -16.97 4.91
C SER A 37 9.61 -17.67 6.03
N ALA A 38 10.14 -18.77 6.60
CA ALA A 38 9.54 -19.41 7.77
C ALA A 38 9.43 -18.41 8.93
N GLY A 39 8.26 -18.34 9.58
CA GLY A 39 7.99 -17.39 10.66
C GLY A 39 7.58 -15.99 10.21
N PHE A 40 7.62 -15.66 8.91
CA PHE A 40 7.22 -14.34 8.41
C PHE A 40 5.76 -14.31 7.93
N SER A 41 5.00 -13.27 8.28
CA SER A 41 3.60 -13.13 7.87
C SER A 41 3.47 -12.41 6.54
N LEU A 42 2.94 -13.10 5.53
CA LEU A 42 2.55 -12.48 4.26
C LEU A 42 1.38 -11.49 4.43
N ASP A 43 0.59 -11.63 5.49
CA ASP A 43 -0.54 -10.76 5.80
C ASP A 43 -0.10 -9.30 6.03
N ILE A 44 1.04 -9.09 6.71
CA ILE A 44 1.51 -7.73 7.08
C ILE A 44 1.89 -6.92 5.83
N PRO A 45 2.73 -7.42 4.89
CA PRO A 45 2.99 -6.72 3.63
C PRO A 45 1.72 -6.51 2.81
N LEU A 46 0.80 -7.48 2.79
CA LEU A 46 -0.42 -7.38 1.99
C LEU A 46 -1.36 -6.29 2.51
N ILE A 47 -1.66 -6.23 3.82
CA ILE A 47 -2.51 -5.14 4.35
C ILE A 47 -1.85 -3.78 4.09
N MET A 48 -0.52 -3.68 4.23
CA MET A 48 0.22 -2.43 4.02
C MET A 48 0.21 -2.00 2.56
N LEU A 49 0.32 -2.95 1.65
CA LEU A 49 0.25 -2.72 0.21
C LEU A 49 -1.15 -2.25 -0.20
N VAL A 50 -2.20 -2.94 0.27
CA VAL A 50 -3.60 -2.52 0.04
C VAL A 50 -3.83 -1.11 0.59
N ALA A 51 -3.43 -0.86 1.83
CA ALA A 51 -3.59 0.45 2.46
C ALA A 51 -2.86 1.57 1.69
N SER A 52 -1.63 1.33 1.24
CA SER A 52 -0.90 2.33 0.45
C SER A 52 -1.51 2.54 -0.94
N ILE A 53 -2.01 1.50 -1.62
CA ILE A 53 -2.71 1.65 -2.91
C ILE A 53 -3.96 2.50 -2.71
N CYS A 54 -4.80 2.18 -1.71
CA CYS A 54 -5.98 2.99 -1.40
C CYS A 54 -5.62 4.45 -1.09
N ARG A 55 -4.50 4.68 -0.37
CA ARG A 55 -4.03 6.03 -0.05
C ARG A 55 -3.67 6.83 -1.31
N VAL A 56 -3.02 6.20 -2.30
CA VAL A 56 -2.70 6.85 -3.59
C VAL A 56 -3.97 7.24 -4.34
N PHE A 57 -4.98 6.37 -4.40
CA PHE A 57 -6.27 6.68 -5.03
C PHE A 57 -7.11 7.68 -4.24
N TYR A 58 -6.85 7.88 -2.94
CA TYR A 58 -7.52 8.89 -2.13
C TYR A 58 -6.98 10.32 -2.38
N PHE A 59 -5.76 10.45 -2.92
CA PHE A 59 -5.11 11.74 -3.12
C PHE A 59 -5.87 12.75 -3.99
N PRO A 60 -6.53 12.36 -5.10
CA PRO A 60 -7.33 13.28 -5.91
C PRO A 60 -8.55 13.84 -5.15
N GLY A 61 -9.18 13.02 -4.30
CA GLY A 61 -10.34 13.41 -3.49
C GLY A 61 -9.98 14.30 -2.31
N ALA A 62 -8.82 14.09 -1.70
CA ALA A 62 -8.29 14.97 -0.66
C ALA A 62 -6.77 15.10 -0.79
N ARG A 63 -6.31 16.27 -1.23
CA ARG A 63 -4.88 16.58 -1.39
C ARG A 63 -4.23 16.70 -0.02
N TYR A 64 -3.56 15.65 0.41
CA TYR A 64 -2.71 15.63 1.61
C TYR A 64 -1.25 15.93 1.25
N ASP A 65 -0.36 15.99 2.25
CA ASP A 65 1.06 16.34 2.07
C ASP A 65 1.76 15.45 1.02
N THR A 66 2.46 16.08 0.08
CA THR A 66 3.26 15.41 -0.96
C THR A 66 4.29 14.44 -0.36
N ALA A 67 4.83 14.70 0.83
CA ALA A 67 5.75 13.79 1.50
C ALA A 67 5.11 12.42 1.80
N LEU A 68 3.84 12.41 2.25
CA LEU A 68 3.06 11.20 2.50
C LEU A 68 2.72 10.48 1.19
N LEU A 69 2.56 11.22 0.09
CA LEU A 69 2.29 10.64 -1.22
C LEU A 69 3.53 9.89 -1.73
N ILE A 70 4.69 10.54 -1.69
CA ILE A 70 5.97 9.90 -2.05
C ILE A 70 6.23 8.70 -1.13
N GLN A 71 6.01 8.85 0.17
CA GLN A 71 6.11 7.76 1.15
C GLN A 71 5.22 6.58 0.78
N SER A 72 3.98 6.83 0.34
CA SER A 72 3.05 5.76 -0.04
C SER A 72 3.51 5.01 -1.30
N PHE A 73 4.03 5.70 -2.31
CA PHE A 73 4.61 5.09 -3.51
C PHE A 73 5.86 4.26 -3.19
N CYS A 74 6.79 4.81 -2.41
CA CYS A 74 7.96 4.07 -1.95
C CYS A 74 7.58 2.84 -1.13
N ASN A 75 6.58 2.95 -0.25
CA ASN A 75 6.08 1.82 0.53
C ASN A 75 5.48 0.74 -0.39
N ILE A 76 4.72 1.11 -1.44
CA ILE A 76 4.21 0.13 -2.42
C ILE A 76 5.36 -0.66 -3.06
N LEU A 77 6.41 0.03 -3.54
CA LEU A 77 7.53 -0.63 -4.20
C LEU A 77 8.25 -1.63 -3.29
N VAL A 78 8.58 -1.20 -2.07
CA VAL A 78 9.32 -2.05 -1.13
C VAL A 78 8.46 -3.22 -0.65
N GLN A 79 7.16 -3.01 -0.43
CA GLN A 79 6.25 -4.10 -0.05
C GLN A 79 6.04 -5.10 -1.17
N LEU A 80 6.05 -4.68 -2.44
CA LEU A 80 6.02 -5.59 -3.59
C LEU A 80 7.29 -6.47 -3.65
N VAL A 81 8.47 -5.88 -3.41
CA VAL A 81 9.72 -6.61 -3.34
C VAL A 81 9.69 -7.60 -2.16
N LEU A 82 9.28 -7.15 -0.98
CA LEU A 82 9.17 -7.98 0.21
C LEU A 82 8.22 -9.15 0.00
N LEU A 83 7.05 -8.90 -0.60
CA LEU A 83 6.06 -9.93 -0.95
C LEU A 83 6.65 -10.93 -1.96
N LYS A 84 7.34 -10.46 -2.99
CA LYS A 84 7.97 -11.33 -3.99
C LYS A 84 9.02 -12.24 -3.35
N VAL A 85 9.93 -11.66 -2.57
CA VAL A 85 10.99 -12.38 -1.84
C VAL A 85 10.36 -13.42 -0.89
N ALA A 86 9.34 -13.02 -0.13
CA ALA A 86 8.69 -13.91 0.83
C ALA A 86 7.95 -15.08 0.15
N LEU A 87 7.37 -14.86 -1.03
CA LEU A 87 6.74 -15.89 -1.85
C LEU A 87 7.76 -16.83 -2.50
N ASP A 88 8.93 -16.33 -2.92
CA ASP A 88 9.98 -17.12 -3.55
C ASP A 88 10.68 -18.06 -2.57
N TYR A 89 10.94 -17.59 -1.34
CA TYR A 89 11.62 -18.36 -0.29
C TYR A 89 10.64 -19.04 0.67
N ARG A 90 9.39 -19.25 0.25
CA ARG A 90 8.39 -19.92 1.08
C ARG A 90 8.74 -21.41 1.21
N PRO A 91 8.88 -21.95 2.44
CA PRO A 91 9.14 -23.37 2.62
C PRO A 91 8.00 -24.21 2.03
N SER A 92 8.34 -25.22 1.23
CA SER A 92 7.34 -26.11 0.62
C SER A 92 6.59 -26.89 1.70
N SER A 93 5.28 -27.04 1.55
CA SER A 93 4.36 -27.62 2.54
C SER A 93 4.58 -29.10 2.87
N SER A 94 5.60 -29.74 2.30
CA SER A 94 5.98 -31.12 2.64
C SER A 94 6.90 -31.20 3.85
N SER A 95 7.59 -30.11 4.16
CA SER A 95 8.35 -29.97 5.40
C SER A 95 7.39 -29.43 6.45
N LYS A 96 7.38 -30.07 7.63
CA LYS A 96 6.51 -29.87 8.80
C LYS A 96 6.41 -28.42 9.36
N GLY A 97 6.94 -27.42 8.66
CA GLY A 97 6.91 -25.98 8.93
C GLY A 97 6.31 -25.11 7.81
N GLY A 98 5.61 -25.68 6.82
CA GLY A 98 4.89 -24.90 5.79
C GLY A 98 3.78 -23.99 6.36
N ASP A 99 3.19 -24.40 7.48
CA ASP A 99 2.24 -23.60 8.27
C ASP A 99 2.93 -22.58 9.20
N ALA A 100 4.26 -22.68 9.37
CA ALA A 100 5.05 -21.75 10.19
C ALA A 100 5.37 -20.43 9.49
N ALA A 101 5.19 -20.32 8.16
CA ALA A 101 5.28 -19.05 7.42
C ALA A 101 4.02 -18.16 7.61
N ILE A 102 3.29 -18.35 8.70
CA ILE A 102 2.10 -17.58 9.06
C ILE A 102 2.12 -17.31 10.58
N PRO A 103 2.86 -16.30 11.08
CA PRO A 103 2.93 -15.94 12.50
C PRO A 103 1.61 -15.43 13.12
N PHE A 104 0.46 -15.60 12.45
CA PHE A 104 -0.89 -15.42 13.03
C PHE A 104 -1.83 -16.62 12.82
N ALA A 105 -1.37 -17.73 12.21
CA ALA A 105 -2.20 -18.93 12.08
C ALA A 105 -2.48 -19.57 13.45
N GLY A 106 -1.45 -19.70 14.30
CA GLY A 106 -1.58 -20.31 15.63
C GLY A 106 -2.38 -19.49 16.64
N ALA A 107 -2.55 -18.18 16.42
CA ALA A 107 -3.41 -17.35 17.28
C ALA A 107 -4.91 -17.61 17.04
N GLN A 108 -5.28 -18.20 15.89
CA GLN A 108 -6.68 -18.51 15.54
C GLN A 108 -7.09 -19.93 15.97
N ASP A 109 -6.13 -20.84 16.18
CA ASP A 109 -6.42 -22.23 16.57
C ASP A 109 -6.85 -22.37 18.05
N GLY A 110 -6.64 -21.35 18.89
CA GLY A 110 -6.83 -21.43 20.34
C GLY A 110 -8.22 -21.09 20.90
N LEU A 111 -9.08 -20.37 20.15
CA LEU A 111 -10.40 -19.93 20.67
C LEU A 111 -11.60 -20.39 19.83
N SER A 112 -11.43 -20.62 18.53
CA SER A 112 -12.43 -21.23 17.66
C SER A 112 -11.71 -21.58 16.36
N GLY A 113 -11.63 -22.85 15.99
CA GLY A 113 -10.98 -23.36 14.76
C GLY A 113 -11.61 -22.89 13.44
N VAL A 114 -12.11 -21.66 13.39
CA VAL A 114 -12.65 -20.98 12.21
C VAL A 114 -11.47 -20.60 11.33
N ARG A 115 -11.06 -21.56 10.50
CA ARG A 115 -10.18 -21.31 9.38
C ARG A 115 -10.79 -20.21 8.51
N ARG A 116 -10.00 -19.19 8.14
CA ARG A 116 -10.48 -18.05 7.34
C ARG A 116 -11.26 -18.57 6.12
N PRO A 117 -12.51 -18.11 5.89
CA PRO A 117 -13.29 -18.56 4.75
C PRO A 117 -12.49 -18.32 3.47
N TYR A 118 -12.44 -19.35 2.62
CA TYR A 118 -11.67 -19.38 1.36
C TYR A 118 -10.14 -19.24 1.47
N ASN A 119 -9.54 -19.39 2.66
CA ASN A 119 -8.10 -19.16 2.88
C ASN A 119 -7.65 -17.79 2.36
N PHE A 120 -8.45 -16.76 2.63
CA PHE A 120 -8.19 -15.40 2.17
C PHE A 120 -6.75 -14.98 2.55
N TRP A 121 -5.94 -14.68 1.52
CA TRP A 121 -4.50 -14.36 1.60
C TRP A 121 -3.58 -15.44 2.16
N GLN A 122 -4.08 -16.65 2.35
CA GLN A 122 -3.32 -17.85 2.70
C GLN A 122 -3.19 -18.80 1.50
N TRP A 123 -3.19 -18.25 0.29
CA TRP A 123 -3.12 -19.03 -0.95
C TRP A 123 -1.78 -19.76 -1.08
N ARG A 124 -1.81 -21.00 -1.58
CA ARG A 124 -0.60 -21.81 -1.76
C ARG A 124 0.23 -21.34 -2.94
N SER A 125 -0.42 -20.94 -4.02
CA SER A 125 0.25 -20.43 -5.20
C SER A 125 0.52 -18.92 -5.04
N PRO A 126 1.61 -18.40 -5.63
CA PRO A 126 1.87 -16.95 -5.65
C PRO A 126 0.92 -16.20 -6.59
N LYS A 127 0.36 -16.88 -7.61
CA LYS A 127 -0.48 -16.26 -8.65
C LYS A 127 -1.68 -15.47 -8.08
N PRO A 128 -2.49 -16.01 -7.15
CA PRO A 128 -3.67 -15.32 -6.64
C PRO A 128 -3.37 -14.00 -5.94
N TYR A 129 -2.19 -13.85 -5.32
CA TYR A 129 -1.76 -12.58 -4.70
C TYR A 129 -1.65 -11.47 -5.74
N TRP A 130 -0.99 -11.74 -6.86
CA TRP A 130 -0.85 -10.78 -7.95
C TRP A 130 -2.19 -10.46 -8.63
N HIS A 131 -3.05 -11.47 -8.81
CA HIS A 131 -4.39 -11.25 -9.35
C HIS A 131 -5.22 -10.36 -8.43
N PHE A 132 -5.18 -10.60 -7.12
CA PHE A 132 -5.87 -9.78 -6.13
C PHE A 132 -5.41 -8.31 -6.18
N LEU A 133 -4.10 -8.08 -6.23
CA LEU A 133 -3.55 -6.72 -6.32
C LEU A 133 -3.94 -6.02 -7.62
N LEU A 134 -3.93 -6.75 -8.74
CA LEU A 134 -4.37 -6.22 -10.03
C LEU A 134 -5.87 -5.89 -10.01
N TYR A 135 -6.72 -6.82 -9.54
CA TYR A 135 -8.15 -6.59 -9.40
C TYR A 135 -8.44 -5.40 -8.49
N LEU A 136 -7.74 -5.28 -7.35
CA LEU A 136 -7.87 -4.14 -6.44
C LEU A 136 -7.56 -2.82 -7.16
N SER A 137 -6.43 -2.73 -7.86
CA SER A 137 -6.04 -1.52 -8.60
C SER A 137 -7.04 -1.16 -9.71
N VAL A 138 -7.55 -2.16 -10.44
CA VAL A 138 -8.58 -1.96 -11.49
C VAL A 138 -9.89 -1.47 -10.87
N VAL A 139 -10.36 -2.11 -9.81
CA VAL A 139 -11.59 -1.71 -9.10
C VAL A 139 -11.47 -0.31 -8.54
N LEU A 140 -10.33 0.04 -7.93
CA LEU A 140 -10.08 1.39 -7.43
C LEU A 140 -10.03 2.43 -8.55
N THR A 141 -9.46 2.07 -9.71
CA THR A 141 -9.46 2.95 -10.89
C THR A 141 -10.88 3.17 -11.40
N VAL A 142 -11.71 2.11 -11.46
CA VAL A 142 -13.13 2.22 -11.84
C VAL A 142 -13.88 3.09 -10.84
N PHE A 143 -13.65 2.90 -9.53
CA PHE A 143 -14.27 3.75 -8.50
C PHE A 143 -13.83 5.20 -8.62
N GLU A 144 -12.55 5.47 -8.86
CA GLU A 144 -12.05 6.82 -9.11
C GLU A 144 -12.74 7.45 -10.32
N LEU A 145 -12.91 6.71 -11.42
CA LEU A 145 -13.63 7.21 -12.61
C LEU A 145 -15.13 7.46 -12.35
N ILE A 146 -15.76 6.67 -11.49
CA ILE A 146 -17.17 6.86 -11.10
C ILE A 146 -17.32 8.07 -10.16
N LEU A 147 -16.39 8.21 -9.21
CA LEU A 147 -16.41 9.25 -8.17
C LEU A 147 -15.85 10.57 -8.66
N SER A 148 -15.01 10.58 -9.70
CA SER A 148 -14.52 11.79 -10.37
C SER A 148 -15.74 12.56 -10.87
N PRO A 149 -16.15 13.64 -10.18
CA PRO A 149 -17.28 14.43 -10.63
C PRO A 149 -16.88 14.99 -11.98
N ARG A 150 -17.74 14.85 -13.00
CA ARG A 150 -17.57 15.58 -14.26
C ARG A 150 -17.50 17.07 -13.91
N SER A 151 -16.29 17.61 -13.80
CA SER A 151 -16.04 19.03 -13.57
C SER A 151 -16.36 19.89 -14.80
N ASP A 152 -16.91 19.28 -15.86
CA ASP A 152 -17.17 19.92 -17.14
C ASP A 152 -18.67 20.00 -17.43
N ALA A 153 -19.42 20.69 -16.57
CA ALA A 153 -20.77 21.16 -16.88
C ALA A 153 -20.96 22.62 -16.46
N ALA A 154 -20.10 23.51 -16.95
CA ALA A 154 -20.47 24.90 -17.26
C ALA A 154 -19.41 25.52 -18.21
N PRO A 155 -19.71 25.75 -19.50
CA PRO A 155 -18.86 26.60 -20.33
C PRO A 155 -18.93 28.06 -19.83
N PRO A 156 -17.87 28.87 -20.01
CA PRO A 156 -17.90 30.29 -19.70
C PRO A 156 -18.85 30.98 -20.68
N ALA A 157 -19.93 31.58 -20.17
CA ALA A 157 -20.75 32.50 -20.96
C ALA A 157 -19.92 33.76 -21.23
N ALA A 158 -19.20 33.78 -22.34
CA ALA A 158 -18.71 35.00 -22.95
C ALA A 158 -19.89 35.71 -23.62
N GLY A 159 -20.21 36.94 -23.18
CA GLY A 159 -21.04 37.84 -23.96
C GLY A 159 -21.86 38.86 -23.17
N SER A 160 -21.36 40.10 -23.13
CA SER A 160 -22.12 41.35 -22.99
C SER A 160 -22.53 41.82 -21.59
N GLN A 161 -21.65 42.58 -20.93
CA GLN A 161 -22.02 43.89 -20.39
C GLN A 161 -20.88 44.90 -20.60
N ARG A 162 -20.84 45.45 -21.82
CA ARG A 162 -20.54 46.87 -21.99
C ARG A 162 -21.78 47.63 -21.52
N ALA A 163 -21.86 48.03 -20.26
CA ALA A 163 -22.78 49.07 -19.78
C ALA A 163 -22.36 49.45 -18.35
N PHE A 164 -22.26 50.75 -18.07
CA PHE A 164 -21.80 51.39 -16.82
C PHE A 164 -20.28 51.47 -16.63
N ALA A 165 -19.49 52.24 -17.39
CA ALA A 165 -19.47 53.70 -17.52
C ALA A 165 -20.63 54.48 -16.87
N ILE A 166 -20.31 55.18 -15.78
CA ILE A 166 -21.15 56.07 -14.94
C ILE A 166 -21.64 55.39 -13.65
N LEU A 167 -20.74 55.27 -12.67
CA LEU A 167 -20.81 55.84 -11.31
C LEU A 167 -19.47 55.56 -10.60
#